data_AF-A0A359DA23-F1
#
_entry.id   AF-A0A359DA23-F1
#
_cell.length_a   1.000
_cell.length_b   1.000
_cell.length_c   1.000
_cell.angle_alpha   90.00
_cell.angle_beta   90.00
_cell.angle_gamma   90.00
#
_symmetry.space_group_name_H-M   'P 1'
#
loop_
_entity.id
_entity.type
_entity.pdbx_description
1 polymer ?
#
loop_
_entity_poly.entity_id
_entity_poly.type
_entity_poly.pdbx_seq_one_letter_code
_entity_poly.pdbx_strand_id
1 'polypeptide(L)'
;EALLRWQHPQHGLVPPDLFIPLAEQNGTIIAIGEWILDQACRQLRDWHDQGFSDMRMAINLSTVQLHHAELPRVVNNLMQVYRLPPRSLELEVTETGLMEDISTAAQHLLSLRRSGALIAIDDFG
;
A
#
# COMPACT_ATOMS: atom_id res chain seq x y z
N GLU A 1 8.36 -5.72 -4.21
CA GLU A 1 7.33 -5.68 -3.17
C GLU A 1 7.91 -5.10 -1.88
N ALA A 2 7.20 -4.19 -1.23
CA ALA A 2 7.54 -3.62 0.07
C ALA A 2 6.92 -4.47 1.17
N LEU A 3 7.76 -5.20 1.91
CA LEU A 3 7.31 -6.09 2.97
C LEU A 3 7.60 -5.50 4.35
N LEU A 4 6.55 -5.26 5.12
CA LEU A 4 6.67 -4.72 6.47
C LEU A 4 7.43 -5.69 7.39
N ARG A 5 8.35 -5.14 8.18
CA ARG A 5 9.14 -5.89 9.17
C ARG A 5 9.23 -5.05 10.44
N TRP A 6 8.73 -5.58 11.55
CA TRP A 6 8.79 -4.88 12.83
C TRP A 6 9.98 -5.37 13.65
N GLN A 7 10.97 -4.51 13.86
CA GLN A 7 12.05 -4.75 14.81
C GLN A 7 11.65 -4.18 16.18
N HIS A 8 11.19 -5.05 17.07
CA HIS A 8 10.82 -4.69 18.44
C HIS A 8 12.07 -4.63 19.34
N PRO A 9 12.20 -3.59 20.19
CA PRO A 9 13.40 -3.41 21.02
C PRO A 9 13.68 -4.57 21.97
N GLN A 10 12.64 -5.22 22.51
CA GLN A 10 12.76 -6.38 23.39
C GLN A 10 12.48 -7.75 22.73
N HIS A 11 11.65 -7.80 21.68
CA HIS A 11 11.18 -9.07 21.09
C HIS A 11 11.89 -9.42 19.78
N GLY A 12 12.82 -8.57 19.31
CA GLY A 12 13.51 -8.78 18.04
C GLY A 12 12.55 -8.63 16.87
N LEU A 13 12.73 -9.44 15.82
CA LEU A 13 11.87 -9.39 14.64
C LEU A 13 10.50 -10.00 14.95
N VAL A 14 9.46 -9.16 14.93
CA VAL A 14 8.07 -9.59 15.07
C VAL A 14 7.47 -9.79 13.68
N PRO A 15 6.96 -11.01 13.35
CA PRO A 15 6.36 -11.28 12.05
C PRO A 15 5.04 -10.52 11.84
N PRO A 16 4.73 -10.08 10.60
CA PRO A 16 3.48 -9.39 10.24
C PRO A 16 2.22 -10.06 10.77
N ASP A 17 2.14 -11.38 10.65
CA ASP A 17 0.97 -12.18 10.99
C ASP A 17 0.54 -12.05 12.46
N LEU A 18 1.46 -11.62 13.35
CA LEU A 18 1.16 -11.39 14.76
C LEU A 18 0.60 -10.01 15.06
N PHE A 19 0.95 -8.98 14.28
CA PHE A 19 0.59 -7.60 14.60
C PHE A 19 -0.34 -6.94 13.59
N ILE A 20 -0.38 -7.39 12.34
CA ILE A 20 -1.30 -6.87 11.32
C ILE A 20 -2.76 -7.09 11.75
N PRO A 21 -3.21 -8.27 12.21
CA PRO A 21 -4.59 -8.46 12.64
C PRO A 21 -4.98 -7.54 13.81
N LEU A 22 -4.05 -7.28 14.73
CA LEU A 22 -4.27 -6.36 15.85
C LEU A 22 -4.37 -4.90 15.37
N ALA A 23 -3.51 -4.51 14.44
CA ALA A 23 -3.53 -3.18 13.83
C ALA A 23 -4.81 -2.93 13.02
N GLU A 24 -5.36 -3.96 12.37
CA GLU A 24 -6.64 -3.88 11.67
C GLU A 24 -7.79 -3.70 12.67
N GLN A 25 -7.83 -4.53 13.72
CA GLN A 25 -8.89 -4.47 14.74
C GLN A 25 -8.96 -3.13 15.47
N ASN A 26 -7.82 -2.46 15.68
CA ASN A 26 -7.76 -1.19 16.39
C ASN A 26 -7.61 0.03 15.46
N GLY A 27 -7.62 -0.16 14.15
CA GLY A 27 -7.50 0.90 13.14
C GLY A 27 -6.09 1.49 12.95
N THR A 28 -5.09 1.08 13.74
CA THR A 28 -3.70 1.56 13.59
C THR A 28 -3.10 1.17 12.24
N ILE A 29 -3.66 0.16 11.56
CA ILE A 29 -3.25 -0.24 10.20
C ILE A 29 -3.35 0.91 9.20
N ILE A 30 -4.25 1.88 9.40
CA ILE A 30 -4.35 3.06 8.53
C ILE A 30 -3.07 3.90 8.63
N ALA A 31 -2.66 4.26 9.85
CA ALA A 31 -1.46 5.05 10.07
C ALA A 31 -0.18 4.31 9.66
N ILE A 32 -0.10 3.01 9.94
CA ILE A 32 1.00 2.15 9.48
C ILE A 32 1.05 2.14 7.95
N GLY A 33 -0.10 1.99 7.31
CA GLY A 33 -0.24 1.99 5.86
C GLY A 33 0.20 3.28 5.20
N GLU A 34 -0.21 4.43 5.73
CA GLU A 34 0.24 5.74 5.24
C GLU A 34 1.75 5.90 5.35
N TRP A 35 2.34 5.46 6.47
CA TRP A 35 3.78 5.45 6.65
C TRP A 35 4.49 4.53 5.63
N ILE A 36 3.99 3.32 5.41
CA ILE A 36 4.54 2.38 4.42
C ILE A 36 4.50 3.00 3.02
N LEU A 37 3.35 3.57 2.63
CA LEU A 37 3.18 4.20 1.32
C LEU A 37 4.20 5.32 1.12
N ASP A 38 4.38 6.19 2.11
CA ASP A 38 5.36 7.27 2.06
C ASP A 38 6.79 6.75 1.90
N GLN A 39 7.22 5.81 2.76
CA GLN A 39 8.57 5.26 2.70
C GLN A 39 8.84 4.52 1.39
N ALA A 40 7.87 3.75 0.90
CA ALA A 40 7.99 3.00 -0.33
C ALA A 40 8.04 3.92 -1.57
N CYS A 41 7.22 4.97 -1.59
CA CYS A 41 7.25 5.97 -2.67
C CYS A 41 8.58 6.74 -2.68
N ARG A 42 9.07 7.16 -1.51
CA ARG A 42 10.38 7.78 -1.36
C ARG A 42 11.49 6.87 -1.86
N GLN A 43 11.52 5.62 -1.40
CA GLN A 43 12.55 4.66 -1.78
C GLN A 43 12.54 4.36 -3.29
N LEU A 44 11.35 4.28 -3.89
CA LEU A 44 11.21 4.10 -5.34
C LEU A 44 11.79 5.28 -6.12
N ARG A 45 11.51 6.52 -5.69
CA ARG A 45 12.10 7.72 -6.28
C ARG A 45 13.63 7.70 -6.17
N ASP A 46 14.16 7.37 -4.99
CA ASP A 46 15.60 7.28 -4.76
C ASP A 46 16.26 6.25 -5.70
N TRP A 47 15.59 5.12 -5.96
CA TRP A 47 16.08 4.12 -6.93
C TRP A 47 15.99 4.61 -8.38
N HIS A 48 14.92 5.31 -8.75
CA HIS A 48 14.82 5.91 -10.07
C HIS A 48 15.92 6.95 -10.31
N ASP A 49 16.25 7.78 -9.30
CA ASP A 49 17.36 8.74 -9.37
C ASP A 49 18.74 8.08 -9.51
N GLN A 50 18.89 6.85 -9.03
CA GLN A 50 20.10 6.04 -9.20
C GLN A 50 20.18 5.35 -10.58
N GLY A 51 19.19 5.54 -11.45
CA GLY A 51 19.15 4.99 -12.81
C GLY A 51 18.32 3.73 -12.96
N PHE A 52 17.66 3.23 -11.92
CA PHE A 52 16.72 2.10 -12.01
C PHE A 52 15.33 2.54 -12.49
N SER A 53 15.26 3.28 -13.60
CA SER A 53 14.04 3.99 -14.06
C SER A 53 12.83 3.08 -14.34
N ASP A 54 13.05 1.80 -14.63
CA ASP A 54 11.99 0.83 -14.94
C ASP A 54 11.50 0.06 -13.71
N MET A 55 12.09 0.30 -12.53
CA MET A 55 11.72 -0.40 -11.31
C MET A 55 10.31 -0.03 -10.87
N ARG A 56 9.57 -1.02 -10.37
CA ARG A 56 8.24 -0.86 -9.78
C ARG A 56 8.26 -1.21 -8.30
N MET A 57 7.39 -0.58 -7.55
CA MET A 57 7.13 -0.87 -6.14
C MET A 57 5.72 -1.44 -6.00
N ALA A 58 5.62 -2.67 -5.51
CA ALA A 58 4.35 -3.28 -5.11
C ALA A 58 4.14 -3.15 -3.60
N ILE A 59 2.94 -2.81 -3.17
CA ILE A 59 2.57 -2.61 -1.76
C ILE A 59 1.22 -3.28 -1.50
N ASN A 60 1.19 -4.17 -0.52
CA ASN A 60 -0.03 -4.78 0.00
C ASN A 60 -0.88 -3.77 0.78
N LEU A 61 -2.17 -3.75 0.48
CA LEU A 61 -3.18 -3.00 1.21
C LEU A 61 -4.06 -3.94 2.02
N SER A 62 -4.26 -3.61 3.30
CA SER A 62 -5.26 -4.31 4.10
C SER A 62 -6.68 -3.98 3.62
N THR A 63 -7.64 -4.84 3.95
CA THR A 63 -9.06 -4.58 3.69
C THR A 63 -9.52 -3.29 4.36
N VAL A 64 -9.08 -3.04 5.60
CA VAL A 64 -9.43 -1.82 6.34
C VAL A 64 -8.93 -0.57 5.62
N GLN A 65 -7.72 -0.60 5.05
CA GLN A 65 -7.18 0.50 4.26
C GLN A 65 -7.94 0.69 2.94
N LEU A 66 -8.26 -0.41 2.25
CA LEU A 66 -8.97 -0.37 0.97
C LEU A 66 -10.32 0.35 1.09
N HIS A 67 -11.01 0.20 2.22
CA HIS A 67 -12.29 0.84 2.49
C HIS A 67 -12.16 2.22 3.15
N HIS A 68 -10.95 2.70 3.43
CA HIS A 68 -10.72 3.99 4.04
C HIS A 68 -10.85 5.13 3.01
N ALA A 69 -11.74 6.09 3.27
CA ALA A 69 -12.08 7.16 2.33
C ALA A 69 -10.89 8.02 1.85
N GLU A 70 -9.87 8.17 2.70
CA GLU A 70 -8.70 9.00 2.39
C GLU A 70 -7.66 8.30 1.52
N LEU A 71 -7.72 6.97 1.38
CA LEU A 71 -6.69 6.20 0.69
C LEU A 71 -6.38 6.74 -0.73
N PRO A 72 -7.38 7.01 -1.60
CA PRO A 72 -7.07 7.53 -2.93
C PRO A 72 -6.38 8.90 -2.91
N ARG A 73 -6.77 9.78 -1.97
CA ARG A 73 -6.15 11.10 -1.83
C ARG A 73 -4.69 10.96 -1.39
N VAL A 74 -4.41 10.09 -0.42
CA VAL A 74 -3.06 9.82 0.09
C VAL A 74 -2.17 9.30 -1.03
N VAL A 75 -2.58 8.25 -1.74
CA VAL A 75 -1.78 7.66 -2.84
C VAL A 75 -1.51 8.68 -3.93
N ASN A 76 -2.54 9.40 -4.38
CA ASN A 76 -2.36 10.43 -5.41
C ASN A 76 -1.38 11.51 -4.98
N ASN A 77 -1.47 11.99 -3.73
CA ASN A 77 -0.55 12.98 -3.19
C ASN A 77 0.89 12.45 -3.16
N LEU A 78 1.12 11.23 -2.68
CA LEU A 78 2.47 10.65 -2.59
C LEU A 78 3.10 10.44 -3.96
N MET A 79 2.34 9.94 -4.94
CA MET A 79 2.82 9.81 -6.32
C MET A 79 3.24 11.17 -6.91
N GLN A 80 2.50 12.25 -6.60
CA GLN A 80 2.86 13.60 -7.04
C GLN A 80 4.08 14.17 -6.31
N VAL A 81 4.12 14.07 -4.98
CA VAL A 81 5.21 14.57 -4.13
C VAL A 81 6.54 13.95 -4.53
N TYR A 82 6.56 12.63 -4.72
CA TYR A 82 7.75 11.89 -5.13
C TYR A 82 7.94 11.83 -6.64
N ARG A 83 7.06 12.47 -7.43
CA ARG A 83 7.12 12.54 -8.90
C ARG A 83 7.30 11.15 -9.53
N LEU A 84 6.53 10.19 -9.02
CA LEU A 84 6.58 8.82 -9.50
C LEU A 84 5.95 8.73 -10.90
N PRO A 85 6.61 8.05 -11.86
CA PRO A 85 6.01 7.84 -13.16
C PRO A 85 4.74 6.98 -13.03
N PRO A 86 3.75 7.17 -13.92
CA PRO A 86 2.61 6.26 -13.98
C PRO A 86 3.09 4.81 -14.13
N ARG A 87 2.36 3.88 -13.51
CA ARG A 87 2.61 2.44 -13.52
C ARG A 87 3.86 1.98 -12.77
N SER A 88 4.53 2.85 -12.00
CA SER A 88 5.65 2.45 -11.16
C SER A 88 5.25 2.04 -9.74
N LEU A 89 4.05 2.40 -9.30
CA LEU A 89 3.45 1.96 -8.04
C LEU A 89 2.35 0.94 -8.35
N GLU A 90 2.40 -0.20 -7.69
CA GLU A 90 1.42 -1.27 -7.75
C GLU A 90 0.84 -1.50 -6.35
N LEU A 91 -0.48 -1.56 -6.26
CA LEU A 91 -1.21 -1.77 -5.02
C LEU A 91 -1.88 -3.14 -5.11
N GLU A 92 -1.51 -4.02 -4.18
CA GLU A 92 -2.01 -5.38 -4.07
C GLU A 92 -3.16 -5.41 -3.07
N VAL A 93 -4.27 -6.04 -3.46
CA VAL A 93 -5.47 -6.20 -2.64
C VAL A 93 -5.93 -7.66 -2.74
N THR A 94 -6.51 -8.20 -1.67
CA THR A 94 -7.03 -9.57 -1.69
C THR A 94 -8.43 -9.62 -2.29
N GLU A 95 -8.81 -10.76 -2.88
CA GLU A 95 -10.19 -10.98 -3.35
C GLU A 95 -11.20 -10.81 -2.21
N THR A 96 -10.90 -11.36 -1.03
CA THR A 96 -11.78 -11.23 0.15
C THR A 96 -11.99 -9.77 0.54
N GLY A 97 -10.94 -8.94 0.51
CA GLY A 97 -11.05 -7.52 0.84
C GLY A 97 -11.92 -6.74 -0.14
N LEU A 98 -11.91 -7.12 -1.42
CA LEU A 98 -12.78 -6.54 -2.44
C LEU A 98 -14.24 -6.92 -2.23
N MET A 99 -14.50 -8.16 -1.81
CA MET A 99 -15.86 -8.69 -1.67
C MET A 99 -16.59 -8.16 -0.42
N GLU A 100 -15.87 -7.67 0.59
CA GLU A 100 -16.47 -7.13 1.83
C GLU A 100 -17.38 -5.92 1.56
N ASP A 101 -16.93 -4.97 0.74
CA ASP A 101 -17.75 -3.88 0.19
C ASP A 101 -17.27 -3.55 -1.23
N ILE A 102 -17.83 -4.27 -2.20
CA ILE A 102 -17.45 -4.15 -3.61
C ILE A 102 -17.73 -2.77 -4.18
N SER A 103 -18.73 -2.04 -3.68
CA SER A 103 -19.10 -0.73 -4.20
C SER A 103 -18.05 0.30 -3.81
N THR A 104 -17.71 0.35 -2.51
CA THR A 104 -16.68 1.25 -1.98
C THR A 104 -15.32 0.91 -2.56
N ALA A 105 -14.93 -0.38 -2.56
CA ALA A 105 -13.68 -0.83 -3.13
C ALA A 105 -13.56 -0.44 -4.62
N ALA A 106 -14.58 -0.68 -5.43
CA ALA A 106 -14.55 -0.32 -6.86
C ALA A 106 -14.37 1.18 -7.08
N GLN A 107 -15.02 2.03 -6.28
CA GLN A 107 -14.86 3.49 -6.35
C GLN A 107 -13.43 3.92 -6.02
N HIS A 108 -12.85 3.37 -4.95
CA HIS A 108 -11.48 3.66 -4.55
C HIS A 108 -10.47 3.16 -5.58
N LEU A 109 -10.61 1.94 -6.07
CA LEU A 109 -9.73 1.38 -7.12
C LEU A 109 -9.78 2.20 -8.41
N LEU A 110 -10.96 2.69 -8.82
CA LEU A 110 -11.09 3.60 -9.98
C LEU A 110 -10.36 4.93 -9.76
N SER A 111 -10.33 5.43 -8.52
CA SER A 111 -9.59 6.64 -8.17
C SER A 111 -8.08 6.40 -8.16
N LEU A 112 -7.63 5.28 -7.61
CA LEU A 112 -6.22 4.87 -7.58
C LEU A 112 -5.68 4.61 -9.00
N ARG A 113 -6.45 3.98 -9.88
CA ARG A 113 -6.05 3.83 -11.30
C ARG A 113 -5.91 5.18 -12.00
N ARG A 114 -6.73 6.18 -11.64
CA ARG A 114 -6.64 7.54 -12.19
C ARG A 114 -5.40 8.30 -11.73
N SER A 115 -4.82 7.97 -10.57
CA SER A 115 -3.51 8.52 -10.16
C SER A 115 -2.34 7.87 -10.90
N GLY A 116 -2.60 6.84 -11.72
CA GLY A 116 -1.59 6.10 -12.47
C GLY A 116 -1.02 4.90 -11.73
N ALA A 117 -1.54 4.54 -10.56
CA ALA A 117 -1.17 3.31 -9.87
C ALA A 117 -1.72 2.08 -10.62
N LEU A 118 -0.97 0.97 -10.57
CA LEU A 118 -1.45 -0.35 -10.94
C LEU A 118 -2.18 -0.98 -9.76
N ILE A 119 -3.17 -1.81 -10.07
CA ILE A 119 -3.90 -2.60 -9.07
C ILE A 119 -3.69 -4.07 -9.43
N ALA A 120 -3.19 -4.85 -8.48
CA ALA A 120 -3.09 -6.29 -8.56
C ALA A 120 -4.07 -6.92 -7.54
N ILE A 121 -4.70 -8.02 -7.94
CA ILE A 121 -5.46 -8.85 -7.01
C ILE A 121 -4.52 -9.98 -6.62
N ASP A 122 -4.23 -10.09 -5.34
CA ASP A 122 -3.39 -11.15 -4.80
C ASP A 122 -4.29 -12.30 -4.31
N ASP A 123 -4.17 -13.43 -4.98
CA ASP A 123 -4.84 -14.67 -4.60
C ASP A 123 -3.89 -15.45 -3.68
N PHE A 124 -4.05 -15.25 -2.37
CA PHE A 124 -3.64 -16.30 -1.43
C PHE A 124 -4.59 -17.49 -1.62
N GLY A 125 -4.18 -18.43 -2.48
CA GLY A 125 -4.73 -19.79 -2.53
C GLY A 125 -4.24 -20.67 -1.38
#